data_AF-A0A1Q6FR87-F1
#
_entry.id   AF-A0A1Q6FR87-F1
#
_cell.length_a   1.000
_cell.length_b   1.000
_cell.length_c   1.000
_cell.angle_alpha   90.00
_cell.angle_beta   90.00
_cell.angle_gamma   90.00
#
_symmetry.space_group_name_H-M   'P 1'
#
loop_
_entity.id
_entity.type
_entity.pdbx_description
1 polymer ?
#
loop_
_entity_poly.entity_id
_entity_poly.type
_entity_poly.pdbx_seq_one_letter_code
_entity_poly.pdbx_strand_id
1 'polypeptide(L)'
;MLEDIRNNIARLISRYEEQRQRADSLAAKLSDLETEVRKYREQITELNQQIDNLRLLSAFMADPDPKDARARVDSLIKEIDRCIRLLEN
;
A
#
# COMPACT_ATOMS: atom_id res chain seq x y z
N MET A 1 19.84 -53.11 -18.44
CA MET A 1 20.89 -52.22 -17.90
C MET A 1 20.96 -50.88 -18.62
N LEU A 2 21.40 -50.79 -19.88
CA LEU A 2 21.44 -49.51 -20.62
C LEU A 2 20.05 -48.90 -20.82
N GLU A 3 19.04 -49.73 -21.05
CA GLU A 3 17.65 -49.31 -21.28
C GLU A 3 16.98 -48.79 -19.99
N ASP A 4 17.28 -49.40 -18.84
CA ASP A 4 16.81 -48.94 -17.53
C ASP A 4 17.40 -47.57 -17.17
N ILE A 5 18.69 -47.36 -17.46
CA ILE A 5 19.35 -46.08 -17.25
C ILE A 5 18.71 -45.00 -18.14
N ARG A 6 18.43 -45.32 -19.41
CA ARG A 6 17.74 -44.41 -20.35
C ARG A 6 16.36 -44.01 -19.82
N ASN A 7 15.59 -44.98 -19.33
CA ASN A 7 14.25 -44.73 -18.76
C ASN A 7 14.31 -43.87 -17.49
N ASN A 8 15.31 -44.12 -16.62
CA ASN A 8 15.51 -43.33 -15.42
C ASN A 8 15.90 -41.88 -15.74
N ILE A 9 16.76 -41.66 -16.75
CA ILE A 9 17.13 -40.33 -17.22
C ILE A 9 15.92 -39.60 -17.79
N ALA A 10 15.12 -40.24 -18.64
CA ALA A 10 13.90 -39.64 -19.20
C ALA A 10 12.91 -39.22 -18.09
N ARG A 11 12.72 -40.08 -17.08
CA ARG A 11 11.86 -39.78 -15.93
C ARG A 11 12.39 -38.63 -15.08
N LEU A 12 13.70 -38.55 -14.91
CA LEU A 12 14.34 -37.46 -14.18
C LEU A 12 14.16 -36.12 -14.91
N ILE A 13 14.36 -36.10 -16.23
CA ILE A 13 14.16 -34.91 -17.07
C ILE A 13 12.71 -34.44 -16.98
N SER A 14 11.75 -35.34 -17.15
CA SER A 14 10.32 -35.00 -17.06
C SER A 14 9.94 -34.40 -15.70
N ARG A 15 10.46 -34.96 -14.60
CA ARG A 15 10.25 -34.40 -13.25
C ARG A 15 10.91 -33.04 -13.10
N TYR A 16 12.11 -32.85 -13.62
CA TYR A 16 12.80 -31.57 -13.57
C TYR A 16 12.03 -30.48 -14.33
N GLU A 17 11.55 -30.79 -15.53
CA GLU A 17 10.74 -29.87 -16.34
C GLU A 17 9.43 -29.50 -15.62
N GLU A 18 8.75 -30.48 -15.02
CA GLU A 18 7.54 -30.23 -14.23
C GLU A 18 7.81 -29.30 -13.05
N GLN A 19 8.87 -29.55 -12.28
CA GLN A 19 9.21 -28.70 -11.13
C GLN A 19 9.65 -27.31 -11.58
N ARG A 20 10.37 -27.19 -12.68
CA ARG A 20 10.75 -25.90 -13.27
C ARG A 20 9.50 -25.10 -13.67
N GLN A 21 8.56 -25.73 -14.37
CA GLN A 21 7.32 -25.06 -14.77
C GLN A 21 6.47 -24.63 -13.56
N ARG A 22 6.44 -25.45 -12.49
CA ARG A 22 5.80 -25.07 -11.23
C ARG A 22 6.48 -23.89 -10.57
N ALA A 23 7.82 -23.86 -10.54
CA ALA A 23 8.57 -22.75 -9.99
C ALA A 23 8.31 -21.45 -10.75
N ASP A 24 8.31 -21.50 -12.09
CA ASP A 24 8.01 -20.34 -12.94
C ASP A 24 6.58 -19.83 -12.70
N SER A 25 5.60 -20.74 -12.58
CA SER A 25 4.21 -20.37 -12.28
C SER A 25 4.05 -19.75 -10.89
N LEU A 26 4.74 -20.27 -9.88
CA LEU A 26 4.71 -19.71 -8.52
C LEU A 26 5.38 -18.34 -8.48
N ALA A 27 6.50 -18.15 -9.20
CA ALA A 27 7.16 -16.87 -9.30
C ALA A 27 6.27 -15.81 -9.95
N ALA A 28 5.55 -16.17 -11.02
CA ALA A 28 4.58 -15.27 -11.65
C ALA A 28 3.45 -14.87 -10.67
N LYS A 29 2.84 -15.85 -9.99
CA LYS A 29 1.80 -15.59 -8.98
C LYS A 29 2.30 -14.71 -7.84
N LEU A 30 3.54 -14.89 -7.40
CA LEU A 30 4.13 -14.07 -6.37
C LEU A 30 4.25 -12.61 -6.83
N SER A 31 4.74 -12.38 -8.04
CA SER A 31 4.84 -11.04 -8.64
C SER A 31 3.47 -10.36 -8.76
N ASP A 32 2.44 -11.11 -9.17
CA ASP A 32 1.07 -10.60 -9.28
C ASP A 32 0.53 -10.18 -7.91
N LEU A 33 0.67 -11.05 -6.90
CA LEU A 33 0.24 -10.76 -5.53
C LEU A 33 0.99 -9.58 -4.91
N GLU A 34 2.29 -9.46 -5.16
CA GLU A 34 3.07 -8.29 -4.72
C GLU A 34 2.57 -6.98 -5.35
N THR A 35 2.13 -7.05 -6.61
CA THR A 35 1.54 -5.89 -7.31
C THR A 35 0.18 -5.52 -6.72
N GLU A 36 -0.67 -6.51 -6.46
CA GLU A 36 -1.97 -6.28 -5.81
C GLU A 36 -1.80 -5.69 -4.41
N VAL A 37 -0.87 -6.20 -3.61
CA VAL A 37 -0.58 -5.66 -2.27
C VAL A 37 -0.16 -4.19 -2.33
N ARG A 38 0.68 -3.79 -3.30
CA ARG A 38 1.03 -2.37 -3.49
C ARG A 38 -0.20 -1.54 -3.82
N LYS A 39 -1.03 -2.00 -4.76
CA LYS A 39 -2.25 -1.31 -5.16
C LYS A 39 -3.23 -1.12 -4.00
N TYR A 40 -3.44 -2.15 -3.18
CA TYR A 40 -4.29 -2.04 -2.01
C TYR A 40 -3.74 -1.07 -0.96
N ARG A 41 -2.41 -1.03 -0.77
CA ARG A 41 -1.77 -0.05 0.14
C ARG A 41 -1.96 1.39 -0.35
N GLU A 42 -1.85 1.62 -1.65
CA GLU A 42 -2.11 2.93 -2.25
C GLU A 42 -3.57 3.34 -2.06
N GLN A 43 -4.51 2.44 -2.32
CA GLN A 43 -5.94 2.69 -2.09
C GLN A 43 -6.27 2.99 -0.63
N ILE A 44 -5.67 2.26 0.32
CA ILE A 44 -5.84 2.54 1.76
C ILE A 44 -5.33 3.93 2.09
N THR A 45 -4.18 4.32 1.54
CA THR A 45 -3.60 5.66 1.78
C THR A 45 -4.51 6.75 1.24
N GLU A 46 -5.02 6.59 0.03
CA GLU A 46 -5.95 7.53 -0.60
C GLU A 46 -7.26 7.65 0.18
N LEU A 47 -7.85 6.52 0.59
CA LEU A 47 -9.08 6.50 1.37
C LEU A 47 -8.89 7.16 2.75
N ASN A 48 -7.75 6.94 3.41
CA ASN A 48 -7.44 7.61 4.67
C ASN A 48 -7.34 9.13 4.48
N GLN A 49 -6.69 9.60 3.41
CA GLN A 49 -6.65 11.04 3.09
C GLN A 49 -8.05 11.61 2.84
N GLN A 50 -8.92 10.87 2.13
CA GLN A 50 -10.31 11.28 1.93
C GLN A 50 -11.09 11.35 3.25
N ILE A 51 -10.89 10.38 4.15
CA ILE A 51 -11.51 10.38 5.49
C ILE A 51 -11.05 11.59 6.30
N ASP A 52 -9.74 11.88 6.30
CA ASP A 52 -9.20 13.01 7.05
C ASP A 52 -9.71 14.35 6.50
N ASN A 53 -9.81 14.48 5.17
CA ASN A 53 -10.42 15.64 4.52
C ASN A 53 -11.90 15.81 4.91
N LEU A 54 -12.68 14.72 4.92
CA LEU A 54 -14.08 14.75 5.33
C LEU A 54 -14.24 15.12 6.81
N ARG A 55 -13.38 14.58 7.69
CA ARG A 55 -13.36 14.93 9.12
C ARG A 55 -13.07 16.41 9.31
N LEU A 56 -12.07 16.92 8.60
CA LEU A 56 -11.71 18.34 8.62
C LEU A 56 -12.89 19.21 8.17
N LEU A 57 -13.52 18.89 7.04
CA LEU A 57 -14.73 19.59 6.57
C LEU A 57 -15.87 19.53 7.59
N SER A 58 -16.11 18.38 8.20
CA SER A 58 -17.16 18.23 9.20
C SER A 58 -16.89 19.05 10.47
N ALA A 59 -15.64 19.15 10.90
CA ALA A 59 -15.25 19.97 12.04
C ALA A 59 -15.46 21.47 11.76
N PHE A 60 -15.28 21.90 10.50
CA PHE A 60 -15.53 23.28 10.09
C PHE A 60 -17.01 23.60 9.85
N MET A 61 -17.82 22.62 9.42
CA MET A 61 -19.26 22.80 9.18
C MET A 61 -20.14 22.59 10.42
N ALA A 62 -19.58 22.02 11.50
CA ALA A 62 -20.30 21.83 12.75
C ALA A 62 -20.56 23.14 13.53
N ASP A 63 -19.83 24.24 13.22
CA ASP A 63 -20.12 25.56 13.76
C ASP A 63 -21.09 26.30 12.82
N PRO A 64 -22.33 26.62 13.25
CA PRO A 64 -23.35 27.23 12.40
C PRO A 64 -23.05 28.71 12.05
N ASP A 65 -22.06 29.33 12.70
CA ASP A 65 -21.68 30.72 12.46
C ASP A 65 -20.28 30.83 11.81
N PRO A 66 -20.16 31.33 10.57
CA PRO A 66 -18.89 31.44 9.85
C PRO A 66 -17.83 32.33 10.56
N LYS A 67 -18.23 33.14 11.55
CA LYS A 67 -17.27 33.89 12.39
C LYS A 67 -16.50 33.00 13.37
N ASP A 68 -17.14 32.01 13.97
CA ASP A 68 -16.52 31.10 14.93
C ASP A 68 -15.57 30.12 14.24
N ALA A 69 -15.95 29.65 13.05
CA ALA A 69 -15.07 28.86 12.18
C ALA A 69 -13.79 29.64 11.82
N ARG A 70 -13.88 30.93 11.50
CA ARG A 70 -12.72 31.81 11.21
C ARG A 70 -11.81 31.99 12.42
N ALA A 71 -12.39 32.22 13.61
CA ALA A 71 -11.61 32.39 14.83
C ALA A 71 -10.80 31.12 15.18
N ARG A 72 -11.36 29.93 14.94
CA ARG A 72 -10.64 28.66 15.12
C ARG A 72 -9.51 28.47 14.10
N VAL A 73 -9.73 28.81 12.83
CA VAL A 73 -8.68 28.79 11.80
C VAL A 73 -7.53 29.70 12.20
N ASP A 74 -7.82 30.93 12.64
CA ASP A 74 -6.80 31.88 13.08
C ASP A 74 -6.03 31.40 14.32
N SER A 75 -6.70 30.66 15.22
CA SER A 75 -6.03 30.04 16.38
C SER A 75 -5.10 28.90 15.96
N LEU A 76 -5.53 28.04 15.04
CA LEU A 76 -4.72 26.95 14.51
C LEU A 76 -3.49 27.47 13.75
N ILE A 77 -3.65 28.52 12.94
CA ILE A 77 -2.53 29.17 12.25
C ILE A 77 -1.50 29.70 13.26
N LYS A 78 -1.94 30.34 14.35
CA LYS A 78 -1.04 30.83 15.40
C LYS A 78 -0.30 29.70 16.14
N GLU A 79 -0.91 28.53 16.28
CA GLU A 79 -0.24 27.36 16.86
C GLU A 79 0.78 26.76 15.90
N ILE A 80 0.46 26.65 14.61
CA ILE A 80 1.40 26.23 13.57
C ILE A 80 2.62 27.16 13.53
N ASP A 81 2.41 28.48 13.51
CA ASP A 81 3.50 29.47 13.55
C ASP A 81 4.37 29.33 14.81
N ARG A 82 3.77 28.98 15.96
CA ARG A 82 4.51 28.71 17.20
C ARG A 82 5.36 27.45 17.07
N CYS A 83 4.80 26.37 16.54
CA CYS A 83 5.52 25.12 16.33
C CYS A 83 6.67 25.29 15.32
N ILE A 84 6.48 26.05 14.24
CA ILE A 84 7.53 26.35 13.26
C ILE A 84 8.70 27.10 13.92
N ARG A 85 8.44 28.14 14.73
CA ARG A 85 9.50 28.87 15.45
C ARG A 85 10.27 28.01 16.46
N LEU A 86 9.62 26.99 17.01
CA LEU A 86 10.26 26.01 17.91
C LEU A 86 11.11 24.98 17.16
N LEU A 87 10.88 24.79 15.85
CA LEU A 87 11.67 23.91 14.98
C LEU A 87 12.83 24.65 14.28
N GLU A 88 12.73 25.98 14.15
CA GLU A 88 13.77 26.84 13.56
C GLU A 88 14.83 27.31 14.56
N ASN A 89 14.75 26.89 15.83
CA ASN A 89 15.81 27.00 16.85
C ASN A 89 16.28 25.60 17.28
#